data_AF-A0A6B3EIN0-F1
#
_entry.id   AF-A0A6B3EIN0-F1
#
_cell.length_a   1.000
_cell.length_b   1.000
_cell.length_c   1.000
_cell.angle_alpha   90.00
_cell.angle_beta   90.00
_cell.angle_gamma   90.00
#
_symmetry.space_group_name_H-M   'P 1'
#
loop_
_entity.id
_entity.type
_entity.pdbx_description
1 polymer ?
#
loop_
_entity_poly.entity_id
_entity_poly.type
_entity_poly.pdbx_seq_one_letter_code
_entity_poly.pdbx_strand_id
1 'polypeptide(L)'
;ARGANKLNAAYAFDGPELLVRTVEYNTGLHIDHYAEIGFGGFASIVDAVGGVEMDIPKGFKDKKSGADFKAGKQTLNGEQALAFVRTRYALPGSDLDRTKNQQKFLAALAHQVATPSTVLNP
;
A
#
# COMPACT_ATOMS: atom_id res chain seq x y z
N ALA A 1 25.99 7.18 -16.55
CA ALA A 1 25.14 7.51 -15.37
C ALA A 1 23.92 8.30 -15.84
N ARG A 2 22.68 7.87 -15.56
CA ARG A 2 21.45 8.54 -16.01
C ARG A 2 21.01 9.71 -15.09
N GLY A 3 21.95 10.49 -14.53
CA GLY A 3 21.67 11.70 -13.73
C GLY A 3 20.79 11.51 -12.48
N ALA A 4 20.49 12.58 -11.76
CA ALA A 4 19.55 12.57 -10.64
C ALA A 4 18.09 12.56 -11.16
N ASN A 5 17.29 11.61 -10.69
CA ASN A 5 15.88 11.45 -11.05
C ASN A 5 15.05 11.08 -9.81
N LYS A 6 13.72 11.08 -9.95
CA LYS A 6 12.83 10.48 -8.94
C LYS A 6 13.07 8.98 -8.82
N LEU A 7 12.91 8.42 -7.61
CA LEU A 7 13.17 7.00 -7.35
C LEU A 7 12.39 6.05 -8.28
N ASN A 8 11.13 6.37 -8.60
CA ASN A 8 10.31 5.56 -9.50
C ASN A 8 10.86 5.48 -10.94
N ALA A 9 11.76 6.39 -11.34
CA ALA A 9 12.44 6.30 -12.63
C ALA A 9 13.42 5.12 -12.69
N ALA A 10 13.98 4.67 -11.55
CA ALA A 10 14.84 3.50 -11.49
C ALA A 10 14.10 2.25 -12.01
N TYR A 11 12.87 2.04 -11.53
CA TYR A 11 12.00 0.98 -12.01
C TYR A 11 11.66 1.15 -13.50
N ALA A 12 11.31 2.36 -13.94
CA ALA A 12 10.99 2.61 -15.34
C ALA A 12 12.18 2.39 -16.29
N PHE A 13 13.42 2.50 -15.80
CA PHE A 13 14.62 2.38 -16.61
C PHE A 13 15.11 0.94 -16.77
N ASP A 14 15.05 0.14 -15.71
CA ASP A 14 15.67 -1.20 -15.68
C ASP A 14 15.01 -2.08 -14.61
N GLY A 15 13.70 -1.90 -14.41
CA GLY A 15 12.89 -2.80 -13.61
C GLY A 15 13.22 -2.82 -12.11
N PRO A 16 12.75 -3.86 -11.41
CA PRO A 16 12.90 -3.98 -9.96
C PRO A 16 14.35 -4.12 -9.51
N GLU A 17 15.25 -4.68 -10.32
CA GLU A 17 16.65 -4.86 -9.97
C GLU A 17 17.39 -3.51 -9.82
N LEU A 18 17.12 -2.55 -10.71
CA LEU A 18 17.68 -1.20 -10.56
C LEU A 18 17.02 -0.43 -9.43
N LEU A 19 15.72 -0.64 -9.20
CA LEU A 19 15.04 -0.04 -8.05
C LEU A 19 15.67 -0.51 -6.73
N VAL A 20 15.84 -1.82 -6.54
CA VAL A 20 16.46 -2.42 -5.36
C VAL A 20 17.86 -1.84 -5.14
N ARG A 21 18.75 -1.93 -6.14
CA ARG A 21 20.12 -1.39 -6.05
C ARG A 21 20.15 0.10 -5.70
N THR A 22 19.18 0.88 -6.22
CA THR A 22 19.09 2.32 -5.93
C THR A 22 18.69 2.58 -4.48
N VAL A 23 17.78 1.78 -3.91
CA VAL A 23 17.40 1.87 -2.49
C VAL A 23 18.56 1.45 -1.60
N GLU A 24 19.20 0.31 -1.87
CA GLU A 24 20.35 -0.18 -1.11
C GLU A 24 21.50 0.85 -1.12
N TYR A 25 21.83 1.41 -2.29
CA TYR A 25 22.86 2.44 -2.41
C TYR A 25 22.57 3.70 -1.57
N ASN A 26 21.32 4.17 -1.57
CA ASN A 26 20.95 5.40 -0.88
C ASN A 26 20.77 5.23 0.65
N THR A 27 20.50 4.01 1.11
CA THR A 27 20.17 3.73 2.52
C THR A 27 21.23 2.94 3.26
N GLY A 28 22.11 2.23 2.54
CA GLY A 28 23.07 1.28 3.10
C GLY A 28 22.45 -0.03 3.60
N LEU A 29 21.13 -0.23 3.40
CA LEU A 29 20.43 -1.46 3.79
C LEU A 29 20.52 -2.51 2.67
N HIS A 30 20.65 -3.78 3.05
CA HIS A 30 20.50 -4.89 2.10
C HIS A 30 19.03 -5.30 1.99
N ILE A 31 18.58 -5.62 0.78
CA ILE A 31 17.23 -6.12 0.49
C ILE A 31 17.35 -7.55 -0.02
N ASP A 32 16.99 -8.52 0.82
CA ASP A 32 17.06 -9.94 0.47
C ASP A 32 15.99 -10.36 -0.54
N HIS A 33 14.80 -9.76 -0.47
CA HIS A 33 13.64 -10.18 -1.24
C HIS A 33 12.84 -8.99 -1.76
N TYR A 34 12.24 -9.18 -2.94
CA TYR A 34 11.37 -8.22 -3.60
C TYR A 34 10.01 -8.87 -3.93
N ALA A 35 8.93 -8.12 -3.70
CA ALA A 35 7.59 -8.50 -4.08
C ALA A 35 6.94 -7.36 -4.88
N GLU A 36 6.32 -7.70 -6.00
CA GLU A 36 5.58 -6.76 -6.85
C GLU A 36 4.13 -7.20 -6.97
N ILE A 37 3.23 -6.22 -6.91
CA ILE A 37 1.82 -6.48 -7.09
C ILE A 37 1.15 -5.31 -7.82
N GLY A 38 0.38 -5.64 -8.85
CA GLY A 38 -0.49 -4.70 -9.54
C GLY A 38 -1.77 -4.43 -8.75
N PHE A 39 -2.56 -3.44 -9.18
CA PHE A 39 -3.81 -3.06 -8.50
C PHE A 39 -4.85 -4.18 -8.45
N GLY A 40 -4.98 -4.97 -9.52
CA GLY A 40 -5.90 -6.12 -9.55
C GLY A 40 -5.50 -7.18 -8.53
N GLY A 41 -4.23 -7.59 -8.53
CA GLY A 41 -3.70 -8.55 -7.55
C GLY A 41 -3.86 -8.06 -6.11
N PHE A 42 -3.61 -6.77 -5.86
CA PHE A 42 -3.80 -6.17 -4.54
C PHE A 42 -5.26 -6.34 -4.07
N ALA A 43 -6.23 -5.99 -4.91
CA ALA A 43 -7.64 -6.13 -4.56
C ALA A 43 -8.00 -7.61 -4.31
N SER A 44 -7.52 -8.52 -5.16
CA SER A 44 -7.76 -9.96 -5.00
C SER A 44 -7.21 -10.53 -3.70
N ILE A 45 -6.01 -10.12 -3.27
CA ILE A 45 -5.45 -10.57 -1.98
C ILE A 45 -6.33 -10.09 -0.83
N VAL A 46 -6.73 -8.82 -0.84
CA VAL A 46 -7.58 -8.25 0.20
C VAL A 46 -8.93 -8.98 0.28
N ASP A 47 -9.56 -9.25 -0.86
CA ASP A 47 -10.82 -9.99 -0.90
C ASP A 47 -10.63 -11.45 -0.44
N ALA A 48 -9.52 -12.10 -0.81
CA ALA A 48 -9.21 -13.47 -0.41
C ALA A 48 -9.05 -13.63 1.11
N VAL A 49 -8.54 -12.60 1.81
CA VAL A 49 -8.41 -12.61 3.28
C VAL A 49 -9.68 -12.13 4.02
N GLY A 50 -10.78 -11.92 3.29
CA GLY A 50 -12.06 -11.46 3.84
C GLY A 50 -12.14 -9.96 4.10
N GLY A 51 -11.26 -9.16 3.49
CA GLY A 51 -11.12 -7.73 3.72
C GLY A 51 -10.20 -7.39 4.89
N VAL A 52 -9.94 -6.09 5.09
CA VAL A 52 -9.06 -5.58 6.15
C VAL A 52 -9.80 -4.57 7.02
N GLU A 53 -9.88 -4.81 8.33
CA GLU A 53 -10.45 -3.84 9.27
C GLU A 53 -9.54 -2.60 9.38
N MET A 54 -10.12 -1.43 9.14
CA MET A 54 -9.44 -0.15 9.29
C MET A 54 -10.24 0.78 10.19
N ASP A 55 -9.55 1.40 11.14
CA ASP A 55 -10.10 2.52 11.91
C ASP A 55 -9.77 3.85 11.23
N ILE A 56 -10.79 4.55 10.75
CA ILE A 56 -10.67 5.82 10.04
C ILE A 56 -11.08 6.96 10.99
N PRO A 57 -10.12 7.77 11.52
CA PRO A 57 -10.45 8.76 12.55
C PRO A 57 -11.41 9.85 12.09
N LYS A 58 -11.35 10.22 10.81
CA LYS A 58 -12.18 11.24 10.19
C LYS A 58 -12.59 10.78 8.80
N GLY A 59 -13.88 10.85 8.49
CA GLY A 59 -14.38 10.56 7.16
C GLY A 59 -13.82 11.51 6.10
N PHE A 60 -13.60 10.99 4.90
CA PHE A 60 -13.02 11.75 3.79
C PHE A 60 -13.51 11.22 2.44
N LYS A 61 -13.45 12.09 1.41
CA LYS A 61 -13.72 11.73 0.02
C LYS A 61 -12.57 12.16 -0.87
N ASP A 62 -12.04 11.28 -1.69
CA ASP A 62 -11.01 11.59 -2.69
C ASP A 62 -11.47 11.10 -4.06
N LYS A 63 -11.93 12.03 -4.91
CA LYS A 63 -12.42 11.73 -6.26
C LYS A 63 -11.37 11.05 -7.14
N LYS A 64 -10.07 11.27 -6.90
CA LYS A 64 -9.00 10.71 -7.74
C LYS A 64 -8.68 9.26 -7.39
N SER A 65 -8.86 8.87 -6.13
CA SER A 65 -8.71 7.47 -5.71
C SER A 65 -10.04 6.70 -5.75
N GLY A 66 -11.18 7.40 -5.76
CA GLY A 66 -12.51 6.82 -5.60
C GLY A 66 -12.92 6.63 -4.13
N ALA A 67 -12.13 7.15 -3.19
CA ALA A 67 -12.41 6.99 -1.77
C ALA A 67 -13.65 7.77 -1.33
N ASP A 68 -14.52 7.11 -0.57
CA ASP A 68 -15.65 7.71 0.14
C ASP A 68 -15.84 6.95 1.46
N PHE A 69 -15.20 7.45 2.51
CA PHE A 69 -15.16 6.78 3.81
C PHE A 69 -15.82 7.61 4.90
N LYS A 70 -16.57 6.92 5.77
CA LYS A 70 -17.05 7.48 7.02
C LYS A 70 -15.98 7.32 8.11
N ALA A 71 -16.10 8.11 9.17
CA ALA A 71 -15.27 7.89 10.36
C ALA A 71 -15.68 6.59 11.08
N GLY A 72 -14.72 6.00 11.79
CA GLY A 72 -14.88 4.78 12.58
C GLY A 72 -14.28 3.53 11.93
N LYS A 73 -14.44 2.41 12.63
CA LYS A 73 -14.01 1.09 12.20
C LYS A 73 -14.88 0.56 11.08
N GLN A 74 -14.26 0.07 10.02
CA GLN A 74 -14.93 -0.59 8.91
C GLN A 74 -13.99 -1.58 8.21
N THR A 75 -14.53 -2.70 7.75
CA THR A 75 -13.79 -3.68 6.94
C THR A 75 -13.78 -3.23 5.50
N LEU A 76 -12.59 -3.04 4.94
CA LEU A 76 -12.40 -2.64 3.56
C LEU A 76 -12.24 -3.88 2.68
N ASN A 77 -13.08 -3.98 1.65
CA ASN A 77 -12.88 -4.94 0.55
C ASN A 77 -11.73 -4.46 -0.38
N GLY A 78 -11.38 -5.24 -1.41
CA GLY A 78 -10.26 -4.96 -2.30
C GLY A 78 -10.33 -3.61 -3.00
N GLU A 79 -11.51 -3.22 -3.50
CA GLU A 79 -11.71 -1.92 -4.14
C GLU A 79 -11.55 -0.76 -3.14
N GLN A 80 -12.19 -0.88 -1.97
CA GLN A 80 -12.12 0.13 -0.92
C GLN A 80 -10.70 0.26 -0.36
N ALA A 81 -10.02 -0.86 -0.11
CA ALA A 81 -8.63 -0.88 0.33
C ALA A 81 -7.73 -0.17 -0.70
N LEU A 82 -7.93 -0.44 -1.99
CA LEU A 82 -7.17 0.20 -3.06
C LEU A 82 -7.43 1.71 -3.10
N ALA A 83 -8.69 2.13 -2.94
CA ALA A 83 -9.04 3.55 -2.86
C ALA A 83 -8.41 4.22 -1.62
N PHE A 84 -8.39 3.54 -0.48
CA PHE A 84 -7.79 4.02 0.76
C PHE A 84 -6.29 4.29 0.59
N VAL A 85 -5.50 3.30 0.13
CA VAL A 85 -4.04 3.40 0.01
C VAL A 85 -3.57 4.33 -1.13
N ARG A 86 -4.47 4.67 -2.06
CA ARG A 86 -4.22 5.63 -3.16
C ARG A 86 -4.61 7.06 -2.82
N THR A 87 -5.33 7.29 -1.72
CA THR A 87 -5.81 8.62 -1.33
C THR A 87 -4.65 9.56 -1.04
N ARG A 88 -4.65 10.72 -1.69
CA ARG A 88 -3.60 11.74 -1.59
C ARG A 88 -4.13 13.15 -1.43
N TYR A 89 -5.30 13.45 -1.99
CA TYR A 89 -5.75 14.85 -2.13
C TYR A 89 -6.79 15.25 -1.10
N ALA A 90 -7.36 14.28 -0.39
CA ALA A 90 -8.33 14.52 0.67
C ALA A 90 -7.70 14.76 2.06
N LEU A 91 -6.37 14.60 2.19
CA LEU A 91 -5.65 14.70 3.46
C LEU A 91 -4.65 15.85 3.45
N PRO A 92 -4.50 16.60 4.56
CA PRO A 92 -3.70 17.82 4.62
C PRO A 92 -2.20 17.57 4.38
N GLY A 93 -1.66 16.43 4.80
CA GLY A 93 -0.27 16.04 4.57
C GLY A 93 -0.01 15.44 3.18
N SER A 94 -1.02 15.37 2.32
CA SER A 94 -0.98 14.86 0.96
C SER A 94 -0.25 13.51 0.81
N ASP A 95 0.95 13.52 0.25
CA ASP A 95 1.72 12.32 -0.05
C ASP A 95 2.27 11.65 1.22
N LEU A 96 2.63 12.43 2.24
CA LEU A 96 3.11 11.89 3.51
C LEU A 96 2.00 11.14 4.24
N ASP A 97 0.78 11.65 4.19
CA ASP A 97 -0.38 10.96 4.77
C ASP A 97 -0.75 9.71 3.95
N ARG A 98 -0.56 9.73 2.62
CA ARG A 98 -0.70 8.52 1.80
C ARG A 98 0.30 7.44 2.21
N THR A 99 1.57 7.78 2.40
CA THR A 99 2.59 6.84 2.87
C THR A 99 2.24 6.27 4.24
N LYS A 100 1.75 7.10 5.17
CA LYS A 100 1.25 6.63 6.48
C LYS A 100 0.07 5.67 6.33
N ASN A 101 -0.89 5.97 5.46
CA ASN A 101 -2.02 5.09 5.18
C ASN A 101 -1.56 3.74 4.60
N GLN A 102 -0.58 3.74 3.70
CA GLN A 102 0.02 2.53 3.15
C GLN A 102 0.69 1.68 4.24
N GLN A 103 1.49 2.30 5.12
CA GLN A 103 2.11 1.61 6.25
C GLN A 103 1.07 1.04 7.22
N LYS A 104 0.07 1.83 7.60
CA LYS A 104 -1.02 1.39 8.49
C LYS A 104 -1.79 0.23 7.88
N PHE A 105 -2.10 0.30 6.59
CA PHE A 105 -2.82 -0.74 5.88
C PHE A 105 -2.00 -2.03 5.80
N LEU A 106 -0.71 -1.97 5.45
CA LEU A 106 0.15 -3.15 5.40
C LEU A 106 0.27 -3.83 6.77
N ALA A 107 0.35 -3.06 7.86
CA ALA A 107 0.32 -3.61 9.20
C ALA A 107 -1.00 -4.32 9.53
N ALA A 108 -2.14 -3.74 9.14
CA ALA A 108 -3.46 -4.35 9.34
C ALA A 108 -3.66 -5.61 8.48
N LEU A 109 -3.20 -5.59 7.22
CA LEU A 109 -3.22 -6.74 6.33
C LEU A 109 -2.36 -7.89 6.88
N ALA A 110 -1.14 -7.60 7.34
CA ALA A 110 -0.28 -8.60 7.95
C ALA A 110 -0.93 -9.25 9.18
N HIS A 111 -1.60 -8.44 10.02
CA HIS A 111 -2.36 -8.96 11.15
C HIS A 111 -3.53 -9.87 10.72
N GLN A 112 -4.27 -9.49 9.68
CA GLN A 112 -5.38 -10.27 9.13
C GLN A 112 -4.91 -11.62 8.56
N VAL A 113 -3.78 -11.62 7.83
CA VAL A 113 -3.17 -12.83 7.27
C VAL A 113 -2.62 -13.75 8.36
N ALA A 114 -2.11 -13.20 9.46
CA ALA A 114 -1.59 -13.98 10.59
C ALA A 114 -2.69 -14.58 11.49
N THR A 115 -3.97 -14.37 11.19
CA THR A 115 -5.05 -14.94 12.00
C THR A 115 -5.11 -16.48 11.88
N PRO A 116 -5.48 -17.20 12.97
CA PRO A 116 -5.51 -18.66 12.96
C PRO A 116 -6.33 -19.26 11.82
N SER A 117 -7.45 -18.63 11.45
CA SER A 117 -8.30 -19.07 10.35
C SER A 117 -7.62 -19.04 8.98
N THR A 118 -6.81 -18.01 8.70
CA THR A 118 -6.08 -17.86 7.43
C THR A 118 -4.84 -18.76 7.39
N VAL A 119 -4.17 -18.94 8.54
CA VAL A 119 -2.99 -19.82 8.63
C VAL A 119 -3.37 -21.31 8.55
N LEU A 120 -4.53 -21.69 9.11
CA LEU A 120 -5.02 -23.08 9.10
C LEU A 120 -5.71 -23.48 7.80
N ASN A 121 -6.11 -22.51 6.96
CA ASN A 121 -6.70 -22.73 5.65
C ASN A 121 -6.16 -21.67 4.66
N PRO A 122 -4.98 -21.92 4.08
CA PRO A 122 -4.29 -20.95 3.23
C PRO A 122 -5.04 -20.64 1.93
#